data_AF-A0A836P3S8-F1
#
_entry.id   AF-A0A836P3S8-F1
#
_cell.length_a   1.000
_cell.length_b   1.000
_cell.length_c   1.000
_cell.angle_alpha   90.00
_cell.angle_beta   90.00
_cell.angle_gamma   90.00
#
_symmetry.space_group_name_H-M   'P 1'
#
loop_
_entity.id
_entity.type
_entity.pdbx_description
1 polymer ?
#
loop_
_entity_poly.entity_id
_entity_poly.type
_entity_poly.pdbx_seq_one_letter_code
_entity_poly.pdbx_strand_id
1 'polypeptide(L)'
;SLQPAFRSDAATPQRMGNQINQARALLKQLGFGEARVVQVGTHVRIEGLVNSSADAARLRTQLQREHQAASLNVVVVDEVLATLRDTLADPSLSVRYDGKGVFSVTGSSDNAERATSRITDLRSDLGPEVRALHVEITQQDPALKPPANYDAALLADGLHYVETPDGTKHLTSLPQQAAQ
;
A
#
# COMPACT_ATOMS: atom_id res chain seq x y z
N SER A 1 -67.04 -4.17 4.96
CA SER A 1 -66.24 -2.94 4.98
C SER A 1 -64.78 -3.28 4.73
N LEU A 2 -64.25 -2.86 3.58
CA LEU A 2 -62.87 -3.08 3.13
C LEU A 2 -62.00 -1.90 3.55
N GLN A 3 -60.86 -2.17 4.19
CA GLN A 3 -59.69 -1.29 4.15
C GLN A 3 -58.43 -2.17 4.01
N PRO A 4 -57.71 -2.11 2.88
CA PRO A 4 -56.35 -2.62 2.83
C PRO A 4 -55.42 -1.60 3.50
N ALA A 5 -54.59 -2.09 4.42
CA ALA A 5 -53.49 -1.34 4.99
C ALA A 5 -52.39 -1.18 3.92
N PHE A 6 -52.37 -0.04 3.22
CA PHE A 6 -51.19 0.37 2.45
C PHE A 6 -50.12 0.85 3.44
N ARG A 7 -49.16 -0.01 3.77
CA ARG A 7 -47.97 0.37 4.53
C ARG A 7 -46.69 -0.05 3.81
N SER A 8 -45.93 0.98 3.43
CA SER A 8 -44.51 1.09 3.78
C SER A 8 -43.45 0.39 2.94
N ASP A 9 -43.66 0.17 1.65
CA ASP A 9 -42.54 -0.24 0.78
C ASP A 9 -41.71 0.95 0.29
N ALA A 10 -42.28 2.17 0.23
CA ALA A 10 -41.58 3.37 -0.22
C ALA A 10 -40.61 3.96 0.84
N ALA A 11 -40.77 3.64 2.12
CA ALA A 11 -39.97 4.23 3.20
C ALA A 11 -38.58 3.61 3.35
N THR A 12 -38.43 2.32 3.00
CA THR A 12 -37.18 1.56 3.11
C THR A 12 -36.14 1.98 2.07
N PRO A 13 -36.48 2.12 0.76
CA PRO A 13 -35.56 2.62 -0.26
C PRO A 13 -35.06 4.04 0.04
N GLN A 14 -35.95 4.90 0.55
CA GLN A 14 -35.64 6.30 0.86
C GLN A 14 -34.69 6.42 2.07
N ARG A 15 -34.88 5.59 3.10
CA ARG A 15 -33.94 5.51 4.23
C ARG A 15 -32.56 5.00 3.83
N MET A 16 -32.49 3.97 2.98
CA MET A 16 -31.21 3.45 2.48
C MET A 16 -30.49 4.46 1.60
N GLY A 17 -31.20 5.16 0.71
CA GLY A 17 -30.63 6.27 -0.06
C GLY A 17 -30.02 7.36 0.83
N ASN A 18 -30.71 7.71 1.93
CA ASN A 18 -30.19 8.67 2.90
C ASN A 18 -28.93 8.16 3.62
N GLN A 19 -28.90 6.89 4.03
CA GLN A 19 -27.72 6.30 4.68
C GLN A 19 -26.50 6.27 3.76
N ILE A 20 -26.69 5.89 2.49
CA ILE A 20 -25.61 5.86 1.50
C ILE A 20 -25.04 7.27 1.28
N ASN A 21 -25.91 8.28 1.16
CA ASN A 21 -25.48 9.66 0.96
C ASN A 21 -24.74 10.22 2.19
N GLN A 22 -25.20 9.91 3.40
CA GLN A 22 -24.54 10.29 4.64
C GLN A 22 -23.15 9.64 4.77
N ALA A 23 -23.05 8.34 4.53
CA ALA A 23 -21.77 7.62 4.53
C ALA A 23 -20.80 8.17 3.48
N ARG A 24 -21.27 8.53 2.27
CA ARG A 24 -20.43 9.17 1.24
C ARG A 24 -19.96 10.56 1.66
N ALA A 25 -20.84 11.36 2.25
CA ALA A 25 -20.49 12.68 2.77
C ALA A 25 -19.42 12.56 3.87
N LEU A 26 -19.53 11.54 4.71
CA LEU A 26 -18.56 11.27 5.75
C LEU A 26 -17.17 10.93 5.19
N LEU A 27 -17.08 10.01 4.22
CA LEU A 27 -15.81 9.68 3.59
C LEU A 27 -15.15 10.91 2.97
N LYS A 28 -15.95 11.77 2.33
CA LYS A 28 -15.47 13.04 1.78
C LYS A 28 -14.96 14.00 2.85
N GLN A 29 -15.68 14.13 3.97
CA GLN A 29 -15.29 14.98 5.10
C GLN A 29 -13.98 14.50 5.74
N LEU A 30 -13.78 13.19 5.84
CA LEU A 30 -12.58 12.58 6.41
C LEU A 30 -11.41 12.50 5.42
N GLY A 31 -11.62 12.86 4.14
CA GLY A 31 -10.59 12.81 3.11
C GLY A 31 -10.27 11.40 2.60
N PHE A 32 -11.12 10.41 2.85
CA PHE A 32 -10.91 9.02 2.43
C PHE A 32 -11.38 8.80 0.98
N GLY A 33 -10.65 9.39 0.03
CA GLY A 33 -11.00 9.37 -1.40
C GLY A 33 -10.92 7.99 -2.07
N GLU A 34 -10.26 7.02 -1.44
CA GLU A 34 -10.09 5.67 -1.97
C GLU A 34 -10.98 4.63 -1.27
N ALA A 35 -11.75 5.07 -0.28
CA ALA A 35 -12.84 4.31 0.29
C ALA A 35 -14.14 4.62 -0.45
N ARG A 36 -15.02 3.63 -0.57
CA ARG A 36 -16.31 3.73 -1.24
C ARG A 36 -17.41 3.07 -0.43
N VAL A 37 -18.62 3.58 -0.63
CA VAL A 37 -19.84 3.06 -0.01
C VAL A 37 -20.53 2.11 -0.98
N VAL A 38 -20.73 0.88 -0.56
CA VAL A 38 -21.41 -0.18 -1.30
C VAL A 38 -22.65 -0.63 -0.53
N GLN A 39 -23.76 -0.80 -1.24
CA GLN A 39 -24.97 -1.37 -0.67
C GLN A 39 -24.91 -2.90 -0.77
N VAL A 40 -25.13 -3.58 0.35
CA VAL A 40 -25.16 -5.05 0.44
C VAL A 40 -26.50 -5.46 1.05
N GLY A 41 -27.46 -5.84 0.19
CA GLY A 41 -28.83 -6.09 0.61
C GLY A 41 -29.46 -4.85 1.23
N THR A 42 -29.80 -4.94 2.52
CA THR A 42 -30.37 -3.86 3.34
C THR A 42 -29.33 -3.10 4.17
N HIS A 43 -28.04 -3.43 4.04
CA HIS A 43 -26.95 -2.84 4.82
C HIS A 43 -25.99 -2.05 3.93
N VAL A 44 -25.19 -1.21 4.58
CA VAL A 44 -24.12 -0.46 3.95
C VAL A 44 -22.78 -1.09 4.32
N ARG A 45 -21.90 -1.26 3.33
CA ARG A 45 -20.51 -1.64 3.53
C ARG A 45 -19.62 -0.53 3.01
N ILE A 46 -18.63 -0.15 3.81
CA ILE A 46 -17.54 0.71 3.34
C ILE A 46 -16.36 -0.19 3.04
N GLU A 47 -15.85 -0.08 1.82
CA GLU A 47 -14.71 -0.84 1.34
C GLU A 47 -13.73 0.05 0.59
N GLY A 48 -12.47 -0.38 0.46
CA GLY A 48 -11.43 0.39 -0.22
C GLY A 48 -10.15 0.53 0.61
N LEU A 49 -9.43 1.61 0.39
CA LEU A 49 -8.14 1.88 1.03
C LEU A 49 -8.21 3.03 2.02
N VAL A 50 -7.46 2.89 3.11
CA VAL A 50 -7.14 3.96 4.06
C VAL A 50 -5.64 3.97 4.31
N ASN A 51 -5.07 5.15 4.59
CA ASN A 51 -3.62 5.28 4.67
C ASN A 51 -3.04 4.54 5.88
N SER A 52 -3.67 4.69 7.04
CA SER A 52 -3.15 4.20 8.32
C SER A 52 -4.20 3.44 9.14
N SER A 53 -3.75 2.62 10.09
CA SER A 53 -4.65 1.94 11.04
C SER A 53 -5.37 2.95 11.95
N ALA A 54 -4.78 4.14 12.17
CA ALA A 54 -5.43 5.25 12.87
C ALA A 54 -6.62 5.81 12.08
N ASP A 55 -6.49 5.93 10.75
CA ASP A 55 -7.60 6.34 9.88
C ASP A 55 -8.70 5.27 9.84
N ALA A 56 -8.33 3.99 9.78
CA ALA A 56 -9.28 2.88 9.89
C ALA A 56 -10.05 2.93 11.22
N ALA A 57 -9.37 3.21 12.33
CA ALA A 57 -9.98 3.34 13.65
C ALA A 57 -10.94 4.55 13.71
N ARG A 58 -10.50 5.72 13.21
CA ARG A 58 -11.35 6.93 13.12
C ARG A 58 -12.62 6.67 12.32
N LEU A 59 -12.48 6.03 11.16
CA LEU A 59 -13.62 5.65 10.32
C LEU A 59 -14.57 4.71 11.06
N ARG A 60 -14.05 3.68 11.73
CA ARG A 60 -14.84 2.73 12.52
C ARG A 60 -15.61 3.43 13.65
N THR A 61 -14.96 4.28 14.43
CA THR A 61 -15.60 5.03 15.52
C THR A 61 -16.72 5.93 15.00
N GLN A 62 -16.50 6.60 13.87
CA GLN A 62 -17.51 7.46 13.28
C GLN A 62 -18.73 6.69 12.77
N LEU A 63 -18.51 5.56 12.11
CA LEU A 63 -19.58 4.68 11.65
C LEU A 63 -20.39 4.11 12.82
N GLN A 64 -19.75 3.73 13.91
CA GLN A 64 -20.47 3.25 15.09
C GLN A 64 -21.39 4.32 15.70
N ARG A 65 -21.00 5.59 15.64
CA ARG A 65 -21.81 6.71 16.15
C ARG A 65 -23.00 7.05 15.26
N GLU A 66 -22.81 7.05 13.94
CA GLU A 66 -23.79 7.58 12.98
C GLU A 66 -24.56 6.50 12.23
N HIS A 67 -24.01 5.28 12.15
CA HIS A 67 -24.45 4.22 11.24
C HIS A 67 -24.24 2.81 11.83
N GLN A 68 -25.00 2.45 12.86
CA GLN A 68 -24.87 1.16 13.56
C GLN A 68 -25.03 -0.10 12.67
N ALA A 69 -25.65 0.03 11.49
CA ALA A 69 -25.85 -1.06 10.53
C ALA A 69 -24.77 -1.12 9.41
N ALA A 70 -23.72 -0.29 9.49
CA ALA A 70 -22.66 -0.25 8.49
C ALA A 70 -21.49 -1.18 8.86
N SER A 71 -20.98 -1.93 7.88
CA SER A 71 -19.77 -2.74 8.01
C SER A 71 -18.56 -2.03 7.37
N LEU A 72 -17.36 -2.28 7.90
CA LEU A 72 -16.11 -1.72 7.41
C LEU A 72 -15.17 -2.83 6.94
N ASN A 73 -14.79 -2.80 5.66
CA ASN A 73 -13.87 -3.73 5.02
C ASN A 73 -12.81 -2.96 4.22
N VAL A 74 -11.83 -2.39 4.92
CA VAL A 74 -10.78 -1.57 4.30
C VAL A 74 -9.42 -2.24 4.42
N VAL A 75 -8.58 -2.03 3.41
CA VAL A 75 -7.16 -2.35 3.44
C VAL A 75 -6.40 -1.12 3.92
N VAL A 76 -5.43 -1.34 4.81
CA VAL A 76 -4.56 -0.28 5.33
C VAL A 76 -3.26 -0.24 4.52
N VAL A 77 -2.98 0.89 3.86
CA VAL A 77 -1.80 1.05 3.00
C VAL A 77 -0.51 0.79 3.78
N ASP A 78 -0.37 1.36 4.98
CA ASP A 78 0.83 1.16 5.82
C ASP A 78 1.08 -0.31 6.17
N GLU A 79 0.03 -1.10 6.37
CA GLU A 79 0.14 -2.54 6.67
C GLU A 79 0.60 -3.34 5.44
N VAL A 80 0.11 -2.98 4.25
CA VAL A 80 0.59 -3.57 2.98
C VAL A 80 2.06 -3.24 2.75
N LEU A 81 2.46 -1.98 2.97
CA LEU A 81 3.85 -1.55 2.86
C LEU A 81 4.76 -2.29 3.86
N ALA A 82 4.31 -2.48 5.10
CA ALA A 82 5.05 -3.25 6.10
C ALA A 82 5.18 -4.72 5.67
N THR A 83 4.08 -5.35 5.23
CA THR A 83 4.07 -6.75 4.78
C THR A 83 5.03 -6.97 3.62
N LEU A 84 5.05 -6.06 2.63
CA LEU A 84 5.97 -6.12 1.50
C LEU A 84 7.43 -6.00 1.95
N ARG A 85 7.75 -5.05 2.84
CA ARG A 85 9.11 -4.86 3.38
C ARG A 85 9.58 -6.07 4.17
N ASP A 86 8.72 -6.63 5.01
CA ASP A 86 9.03 -7.80 5.83
C ASP A 86 9.22 -9.05 4.96
N THR A 87 8.37 -9.23 3.94
CA THR A 87 8.47 -10.34 2.97
C THR A 87 9.79 -10.30 2.19
N LEU A 88 10.19 -9.10 1.77
CA LEU A 88 11.45 -8.91 1.06
C LEU A 88 12.65 -9.07 1.99
N ALA A 89 12.57 -8.51 3.20
CA ALA A 89 13.66 -8.46 4.18
C ALA A 89 14.99 -7.96 3.57
N ASP A 90 14.89 -7.04 2.60
CA ASP A 90 16.02 -6.47 1.88
C ASP A 90 15.96 -4.94 1.95
N PRO A 91 16.84 -4.28 2.73
CA PRO A 91 16.82 -2.84 2.91
C PRO A 91 17.27 -2.05 1.68
N SER A 92 17.87 -2.69 0.67
CA SER A 92 18.21 -2.02 -0.60
C SER A 92 17.00 -1.84 -1.53
N LEU A 93 15.88 -2.48 -1.22
CA LEU A 93 14.65 -2.39 -1.99
C LEU A 93 13.71 -1.33 -1.42
N SER A 94 13.27 -0.42 -2.29
CA SER A 94 12.30 0.60 -1.95
C SER A 94 10.88 0.10 -2.23
N VAL A 95 10.02 0.17 -1.21
CA VAL A 95 8.59 -0.15 -1.31
C VAL A 95 7.77 1.11 -1.10
N ARG A 96 6.89 1.41 -2.06
CA ARG A 96 6.08 2.64 -2.08
C ARG A 96 4.64 2.38 -2.48
N TYR A 97 3.77 3.30 -2.07
CA TYR A 97 2.38 3.38 -2.50
C TYR A 97 2.24 4.55 -3.48
N ASP A 98 1.72 4.26 -4.68
CA ASP A 98 1.58 5.23 -5.77
C ASP A 98 0.15 5.76 -5.91
N GLY A 99 -0.75 5.37 -5.00
CA GLY A 99 -2.16 5.72 -5.03
C GLY A 99 -3.01 4.75 -5.84
N LYS A 100 -4.33 4.80 -5.66
CA LYS A 100 -5.32 4.02 -6.43
C LYS A 100 -5.10 2.51 -6.30
N GLY A 101 -4.59 2.05 -5.16
CA GLY A 101 -4.25 0.64 -4.95
C GLY A 101 -3.05 0.16 -5.75
N VAL A 102 -2.19 1.06 -6.24
CA VAL A 102 -0.95 0.74 -6.94
C VAL A 102 0.22 0.84 -5.97
N PHE A 103 1.05 -0.19 -5.94
CA PHE A 103 2.27 -0.27 -5.14
C PHE A 103 3.46 -0.55 -6.06
N SER A 104 4.65 -0.09 -5.67
CA SER A 104 5.88 -0.34 -6.41
C SER A 104 6.97 -0.89 -5.51
N VAL A 105 7.74 -1.85 -6.03
CA VAL A 105 9.01 -2.32 -5.46
C VAL A 105 10.11 -2.07 -6.48
N THR A 106 11.13 -1.31 -6.08
CA THR A 106 12.25 -0.94 -6.96
C THR A 106 13.59 -1.10 -6.24
N GLY A 107 14.65 -1.41 -6.98
CA GLY A 107 16.02 -1.40 -6.47
C GLY A 107 16.85 -2.59 -6.92
N SER A 108 18.05 -2.71 -6.33
CA SER A 108 18.97 -3.81 -6.62
C SER A 108 19.11 -4.73 -5.40
N SER A 109 18.93 -6.03 -5.60
CA SER A 109 19.04 -7.04 -4.54
C SER A 109 20.19 -8.01 -4.82
N ASP A 110 20.82 -8.51 -3.75
CA ASP A 110 21.78 -9.63 -3.86
C ASP A 110 21.12 -10.91 -4.42
N ASN A 111 19.80 -11.05 -4.28
CA ASN A 111 19.05 -12.19 -4.80
C ASN A 111 17.73 -11.73 -5.43
N ALA A 112 17.84 -11.09 -6.60
CA ALA A 112 16.70 -10.51 -7.31
C ALA A 112 15.62 -11.54 -7.67
N GLU A 113 16.03 -12.76 -8.06
CA GLU A 113 15.11 -13.84 -8.41
C GLU A 113 14.26 -14.26 -7.19
N ARG A 114 14.90 -14.49 -6.04
CA ARG A 114 14.18 -14.83 -4.80
C ARG A 114 13.23 -13.71 -4.37
N ALA A 115 13.68 -12.45 -4.42
CA ALA A 115 12.85 -11.30 -4.07
C ALA A 115 11.61 -11.22 -4.97
N THR A 116 11.79 -11.40 -6.28
CA THR A 116 10.70 -11.41 -7.27
C THR A 116 9.72 -12.55 -7.05
N SER A 117 10.22 -13.76 -6.75
CA SER A 117 9.37 -14.92 -6.43
C SER A 117 8.51 -14.67 -5.20
N ARG A 118 9.09 -14.17 -4.11
CA ARG A 118 8.36 -13.88 -2.87
C ARG A 118 7.23 -12.86 -3.07
N ILE A 119 7.48 -11.82 -3.87
CA ILE A 119 6.43 -10.85 -4.22
C ILE A 119 5.33 -11.51 -5.04
N THR A 120 5.71 -12.35 -6.00
CA THR A 120 4.75 -13.05 -6.87
C THR A 120 3.82 -13.94 -6.04
N ASP A 121 4.38 -14.67 -5.06
CA ASP A 121 3.62 -15.53 -4.16
C ASP A 121 2.70 -14.72 -3.23
N LEU A 122 3.16 -13.58 -2.72
CA LEU A 122 2.37 -12.70 -1.85
C LEU A 122 1.19 -12.04 -2.59
N ARG A 123 1.28 -11.86 -3.91
CA ARG A 123 0.30 -11.08 -4.69
C ARG A 123 -1.14 -11.59 -4.55
N SER A 124 -1.35 -12.91 -4.40
CA SER A 124 -2.69 -13.48 -4.22
C SER A 124 -3.34 -13.07 -2.90
N ASP A 125 -2.53 -12.73 -1.89
CA ASP A 125 -2.99 -12.59 -0.51
C ASP A 125 -3.35 -11.13 -0.17
N LEU A 126 -2.88 -10.16 -0.97
CA LEU A 126 -3.09 -8.72 -0.75
C LEU A 126 -4.53 -8.26 -1.02
N GLY A 127 -5.36 -9.10 -1.64
CA GLY A 127 -6.77 -8.83 -1.88
C GLY A 127 -7.04 -7.83 -3.01
N PRO A 128 -8.33 -7.60 -3.34
CA PRO A 128 -8.74 -6.90 -4.56
C PRO A 128 -8.54 -5.38 -4.54
N GLU A 129 -8.34 -4.77 -3.37
CA GLU A 129 -8.07 -3.32 -3.29
C GLU A 129 -6.62 -2.99 -3.66
N VAL A 130 -5.70 -3.97 -3.60
CA VAL A 130 -4.36 -3.86 -4.18
C VAL A 130 -4.46 -4.23 -5.66
N ARG A 131 -4.61 -3.21 -6.50
CA ARG A 131 -4.92 -3.36 -7.94
C ARG A 131 -3.70 -3.72 -8.76
N ALA A 132 -2.55 -3.16 -8.42
CA ALA A 132 -1.30 -3.41 -9.13
C ALA A 132 -0.12 -3.38 -8.18
N LEU A 133 0.86 -4.23 -8.48
CA LEU A 133 2.16 -4.27 -7.84
C LEU A 133 3.21 -4.26 -8.95
N HIS A 134 3.85 -3.11 -9.14
CA HIS A 134 4.93 -2.94 -10.10
C HIS A 134 6.24 -3.37 -9.45
N VAL A 135 6.99 -4.25 -10.11
CA VAL A 135 8.21 -4.83 -9.56
C VAL A 135 9.33 -4.63 -10.56
N GLU A 136 10.32 -3.85 -10.16
CA GLU A 136 11.54 -3.57 -10.91
C GLU A 136 12.74 -3.86 -9.99
N ILE A 137 13.08 -5.13 -9.85
CA ILE A 137 14.20 -5.59 -9.03
C ILE A 137 15.30 -6.08 -9.95
N THR A 138 16.48 -5.48 -9.84
CA THR A 138 17.67 -5.89 -10.58
C THR A 138 18.64 -6.65 -9.69
N GLN A 139 19.47 -7.51 -10.30
CA GLN A 139 20.56 -8.14 -9.58
C GLN A 139 21.61 -7.09 -9.21
N GLN A 140 22.00 -7.05 -7.93
CA GLN A 140 23.07 -6.17 -7.47
C GLN A 140 24.39 -6.59 -8.11
N ASP A 141 25.10 -5.63 -8.70
CA ASP A 141 26.44 -5.84 -9.22
C ASP A 141 27.44 -5.96 -8.05
N PRO A 142 28.15 -7.09 -7.91
CA PRO A 142 29.15 -7.26 -6.86
C PRO A 142 30.24 -6.17 -6.87
N ALA A 143 30.55 -5.57 -8.02
CA ALA A 143 31.55 -4.50 -8.14
C ALA A 143 31.07 -3.15 -7.58
N LEU A 144 29.76 -2.94 -7.52
CA LEU A 144 29.13 -1.73 -6.98
C LEU A 144 28.75 -1.87 -5.50
N LYS A 145 28.83 -3.08 -4.95
CA LYS A 145 28.46 -3.35 -3.57
C LYS A 145 29.50 -2.77 -2.62
N PRO A 146 29.12 -1.90 -1.66
CA PRO A 146 30.02 -1.49 -0.60
C PRO A 146 30.48 -2.73 0.20
N PRO A 147 31.73 -2.78 0.69
CA PRO A 147 32.20 -3.79 1.63
C PRO A 147 31.26 -3.94 2.82
N ALA A 148 31.25 -5.10 3.50
CA ALA A 148 30.37 -5.30 4.64
C ALA A 148 30.68 -4.38 5.85
N ASN A 149 31.89 -3.81 5.88
CA ASN A 149 32.37 -2.97 6.97
C ASN A 149 32.93 -1.68 6.35
N TYR A 150 32.15 -0.60 6.42
CA TYR A 150 32.57 0.72 6.00
C TYR A 150 31.91 1.78 6.89
N ASP A 151 32.65 2.86 7.14
CA ASP A 151 32.15 4.03 7.87
C ASP A 151 31.47 5.01 6.91
N ALA A 152 31.96 5.10 5.67
CA ALA A 152 31.37 5.92 4.63
C ALA A 152 31.60 5.29 3.25
N ALA A 153 30.57 5.31 2.41
CA ALA A 153 30.68 4.94 1.00
C ALA A 153 30.04 6.04 0.16
N LEU A 154 30.72 6.43 -0.92
CA LEU A 154 30.23 7.41 -1.88
C LEU A 154 30.34 6.81 -3.28
N LEU A 155 29.23 6.90 -4.02
CA LEU A 155 29.20 6.62 -5.45
C LEU A 155 28.92 7.94 -6.18
N ALA A 156 29.89 8.43 -6.95
CA ALA A 156 29.76 9.67 -7.71
C ALA A 156 30.52 9.56 -9.04
N ASP A 157 29.86 9.84 -10.16
CA ASP A 157 30.48 9.96 -11.51
C ASP A 157 31.50 8.85 -11.87
N GLY A 158 31.14 7.58 -11.61
CA GLY A 158 32.00 6.44 -11.92
C GLY A 158 33.14 6.21 -10.91
N LEU A 159 33.19 6.96 -9.81
CA LEU A 159 34.07 6.70 -8.68
C LEU A 159 33.30 6.00 -7.56
N HIS A 160 33.86 4.88 -7.10
CA HIS A 160 33.44 4.19 -5.89
C HIS A 160 34.48 4.45 -4.79
N TYR A 161 34.08 5.18 -3.75
CA TYR A 161 34.88 5.44 -2.56
C TYR A 161 34.32 4.64 -1.38
N VAL A 162 35.22 4.01 -0.60
CA VAL A 162 34.88 3.36 0.66
C VAL A 162 35.94 3.65 1.70
N GLU A 163 35.53 4.00 2.92
CA GLU A 163 36.39 4.10 4.10
C GLU A 163 36.05 3.00 5.11
N THR A 164 37.02 2.20 5.51
CA THR A 164 36.88 1.14 6.52
C THR A 164 37.15 1.67 7.94
N PRO A 165 36.69 0.99 9.01
CA PRO A 165 36.84 1.45 10.40
C PRO A 165 38.28 1.64 10.89
N ASP A 166 39.26 1.03 10.21
CA ASP A 166 40.69 1.21 10.48
C ASP A 166 41.29 2.46 9.77
N GLY A 167 40.46 3.22 9.05
CA GLY A 167 40.83 4.41 8.30
C GLY A 167 41.36 4.14 6.89
N THR A 168 41.34 2.89 6.41
CA THR A 168 41.77 2.57 5.04
C THR A 168 40.77 3.09 4.02
N LYS A 169 41.29 3.75 2.97
CA LYS A 169 40.48 4.36 1.89
C LYS A 169 40.65 3.57 0.61
N HIS A 170 39.56 3.05 0.09
CA HIS A 170 39.49 2.35 -1.18
C HIS A 170 38.87 3.27 -2.22
N LEU A 171 39.57 3.48 -3.34
CA LEU A 171 39.07 4.20 -4.50
C LEU A 171 39.11 3.26 -5.71
N THR A 172 37.94 2.98 -6.26
CA THR A 172 37.81 2.18 -7.49
C THR A 172 37.13 3.03 -8.56
N SER A 173 37.79 3.22 -9.69
CA SER A 173 37.16 3.77 -10.89
C SER A 173 36.36 2.66 -11.58
N LEU A 174 35.05 2.81 -11.63
CA LEU A 174 34.19 1.97 -12.45
C LEU A 174 34.41 2.35 -13.91
N PRO A 175 34.59 1.38 -14.82
CA PRO A 175 34.67 1.70 -16.24
C PRO A 175 33.38 2.43 -16.64
N GLN A 176 33.52 3.60 -17.26
CA GLN A 176 32.38 4.27 -17.89
C GLN A 176 31.80 3.30 -18.90
N GLN A 177 30.57 2.83 -18.67
CA GLN A 177 29.82 2.12 -19.70
C GLN A 177 29.70 3.08 -20.89
N ALA A 178 30.44 2.78 -21.96
CA ALA A 178 30.33 3.52 -23.20
C ALA A 178 28.89 3.37 -23.68
N ALA A 179 28.16 4.49 -23.73
CA ALA A 179 26.85 4.55 -24.35
C ALA A 179 26.96 4.03 -25.80
N GLN A 180 26.20 2.99 -26.12
CA GLN A 180 25.89 2.58 -27.49
C GLN A 180 24.42 2.90 -27.77
#